data_AF-A0A6P5EBT3-F1
#
_entry.id   AF-A0A6P5EBT3-F1
#
_cell.length_a   1.000
_cell.length_b   1.000
_cell.length_c   1.000
_cell.angle_alpha   90.00
_cell.angle_beta   90.00
_cell.angle_gamma   90.00
#
_symmetry.space_group_name_H-M   'P 1'
#
loop_
_entity.id
_entity.type
_entity.pdbx_description
1 polymer ?
#
loop_
_entity_poly.entity_id
_entity_poly.type
_entity_poly.pdbx_seq_one_letter_code
_entity_poly.pdbx_strand_id
1 'polypeptide(L)'
;MQQEQIDSFLPIEMGIVSKQPTNYFCKTLTGSDTSTHGGFFVPHRAAEKVFPPLDFTQQPPAQELIARDLHDVESKFGTSFEVRRRE
;
A
#
# COMPACT_ATOMS: atom_id res chain seq x y z
N MET A 1 8.43 -21.54 23.23
CA MET A 1 8.79 -20.35 22.43
C MET A 1 7.51 -19.82 21.83
N GLN A 2 7.14 -18.63 22.28
CA GLN A 2 6.19 -17.62 21.77
C GLN A 2 4.93 -18.05 20.97
N GLN A 3 3.81 -17.92 21.69
CA GLN A 3 2.55 -17.21 21.41
C GLN A 3 1.87 -17.21 20.02
N GLU A 4 0.59 -17.57 20.10
CA GLU A 4 -0.57 -17.38 19.21
C GLU A 4 -0.57 -16.18 18.27
N GLN A 5 -1.17 -16.37 17.08
CA GLN A 5 -2.44 -15.71 16.80
C GLN A 5 -3.36 -16.61 15.96
N ILE A 6 -4.27 -17.27 16.66
CA ILE A 6 -5.56 -17.73 16.13
C ILE A 6 -6.38 -16.46 15.91
N ASP A 7 -6.79 -16.18 14.67
CA ASP A 7 -8.12 -15.60 14.37
C ASP A 7 -8.31 -15.39 12.88
N SER A 8 -8.91 -16.39 12.24
CA SER A 8 -9.80 -16.19 11.08
C SER A 8 -10.72 -17.41 10.99
N PHE A 9 -11.32 -17.79 12.13
CA PHE A 9 -12.28 -18.89 12.19
C PHE A 9 -13.73 -18.33 12.15
N LEU A 10 -14.34 -18.45 10.96
CA LEU A 10 -15.78 -18.62 10.63
C LEU A 10 -16.64 -17.33 10.43
N PRO A 11 -17.75 -17.36 9.66
CA PRO A 11 -18.10 -18.16 8.47
C PRO A 11 -18.45 -17.27 7.25
N ILE A 12 -17.83 -17.49 6.08
CA ILE A 12 -18.33 -16.95 4.80
C ILE A 12 -19.40 -17.92 4.32
N GLU A 13 -20.68 -17.62 4.56
CA GLU A 13 -21.81 -18.52 4.27
C GLU A 13 -22.02 -18.86 2.78
N MET A 14 -21.11 -18.44 1.88
CA MET A 14 -21.16 -18.77 0.45
C MET A 14 -19.75 -19.02 -0.10
N GLY A 15 -19.18 -20.18 0.27
CA GLY A 15 -18.14 -20.94 -0.45
C GLY A 15 -17.19 -20.19 -1.37
N ILE A 16 -16.19 -19.51 -0.80
CA ILE A 16 -14.78 -19.48 -1.24
C ILE A 16 -13.95 -18.73 -0.18
N VAL A 17 -13.20 -19.43 0.65
CA VAL A 17 -12.15 -18.77 1.46
C VAL A 17 -11.01 -18.43 0.51
N SER A 18 -11.06 -17.22 -0.05
CA SER A 18 -9.98 -16.69 -0.86
C SER A 18 -8.72 -16.63 -0.01
N LYS A 19 -7.68 -17.41 -0.36
CA LYS A 19 -6.35 -17.33 0.25
C LYS A 19 -5.60 -16.04 -0.12
N GLN A 20 -6.27 -15.08 -0.76
CA GLN A 20 -5.64 -13.84 -1.18
C GLN A 20 -5.24 -13.01 0.04
N PRO A 21 -4.05 -12.38 0.01
CA PRO A 21 -3.65 -11.42 1.03
C PRO A 21 -4.75 -10.36 1.18
N THR A 22 -5.09 -9.96 2.39
CA THR A 22 -6.07 -8.88 2.63
C THR A 22 -5.43 -7.50 2.50
N ASN A 23 -4.09 -7.42 2.54
CA ASN A 23 -3.29 -6.20 2.49
C ASN A 23 -2.90 -5.83 1.05
N TYR A 24 -3.89 -5.43 0.25
CA TYR A 24 -3.67 -4.88 -1.08
C TYR A 24 -4.58 -3.67 -1.33
N PHE A 25 -4.23 -2.90 -2.35
CA PHE A 25 -5.08 -1.92 -2.98
C PHE A 25 -4.95 -2.02 -4.50
N CYS A 26 -6.00 -1.61 -5.21
CA CYS A 26 -5.97 -1.48 -6.66
C CYS A 26 -6.35 -0.04 -7.02
N LYS A 27 -5.67 0.53 -8.01
CA LYS A 27 -5.94 1.87 -8.51
C LYS A 27 -5.98 1.83 -10.03
N THR A 28 -7.01 2.42 -10.62
CA THR A 28 -7.04 2.71 -12.05
C THR A 28 -6.10 3.86 -12.34
N LEU A 29 -5.11 3.64 -13.21
CA LEU A 29 -4.17 4.68 -13.62
C LEU A 29 -4.89 5.77 -14.41
N THR A 30 -4.64 7.04 -14.04
CA THR A 30 -5.10 8.19 -14.81
C THR A 30 -3.98 8.71 -15.71
N GLY A 31 -4.29 9.60 -16.66
CA GLY A 31 -3.28 10.20 -17.54
C GLY A 31 -2.17 10.94 -16.78
N SER A 32 -2.42 11.44 -15.57
CA SER A 32 -1.38 12.04 -14.73
C SER A 32 -0.39 11.00 -14.19
N ASP A 33 -0.87 9.81 -13.82
CA ASP A 33 -0.04 8.75 -13.26
C ASP A 33 0.99 8.20 -14.27
N THR A 34 0.67 8.27 -15.58
CA THR A 34 1.53 7.74 -16.66
C THR A 34 2.35 8.81 -17.37
N SER A 35 2.24 10.08 -16.97
CA SER A 35 2.99 11.17 -17.58
C SER A 35 4.44 11.20 -17.07
N THR A 36 5.41 11.54 -17.93
CA THR A 36 6.85 11.58 -17.57
C THR A 36 7.16 12.52 -16.40
N HIS A 37 6.35 13.55 -16.21
CA HIS A 37 6.48 14.53 -15.14
C HIS A 37 5.45 14.34 -14.02
N GLY A 38 4.60 13.32 -14.12
CA GLY A 38 3.57 13.01 -13.15
C GLY A 38 4.07 12.10 -12.03
N GLY A 39 3.39 12.20 -10.89
CA GLY A 39 3.57 11.27 -9.78
C GLY A 39 2.40 10.31 -9.67
N PHE A 40 2.62 9.18 -8.99
CA PHE A 40 1.58 8.24 -8.63
C PHE A 40 1.02 8.58 -7.24
N PHE A 41 -0.25 8.96 -7.17
CA PHE A 41 -0.89 9.28 -5.88
C PHE A 41 -1.65 8.09 -5.31
N VAL A 42 -1.34 7.73 -4.07
CA VAL A 42 -2.06 6.67 -3.34
C VAL A 42 -3.11 7.32 -2.43
N PRO A 43 -4.38 6.87 -2.44
CA PRO A 43 -5.37 7.34 -1.48
C PRO A 43 -4.92 7.09 -0.05
N HIS A 44 -5.13 8.05 0.85
CA HIS A 44 -4.70 7.96 2.27
C HIS A 44 -5.03 6.61 2.92
N ARG A 45 -6.30 6.20 2.84
CA ARG A 45 -6.79 4.94 3.42
C ARG A 45 -6.08 3.70 2.86
N ALA A 46 -5.64 3.76 1.60
CA ALA A 46 -4.89 2.67 1.00
C ALA A 46 -3.44 2.67 1.49
N ALA A 47 -2.81 3.84 1.58
CA ALA A 47 -1.44 3.99 2.09
C ALA A 47 -1.31 3.47 3.53
N GLU A 48 -2.23 3.85 4.42
CA GLU A 48 -2.26 3.38 5.82
C GLU A 48 -2.42 1.86 5.95
N LYS A 49 -3.04 1.22 4.95
CA LYS A 49 -3.31 -0.22 4.96
C LYS A 49 -2.14 -1.04 4.42
N VAL A 50 -1.42 -0.52 3.42
CA VAL A 50 -0.48 -1.31 2.61
C VAL A 50 0.99 -0.92 2.78
N PHE A 51 1.27 0.27 3.32
CA PHE A 51 2.65 0.71 3.55
C PHE A 51 3.01 0.66 5.03
N PRO A 52 4.31 0.50 5.35
CA PRO A 52 4.81 0.70 6.70
C PRO A 52 4.47 2.11 7.22
N PRO A 53 4.31 2.28 8.55
CA PRO A 53 4.09 3.59 9.15
C PRO A 53 5.23 4.57 8.82
N LEU A 54 4.87 5.79 8.45
CA LEU A 54 5.84 6.87 8.22
C LEU A 54 6.34 7.46 9.54
N ASP A 55 7.59 7.89 9.54
CA ASP A 55 8.15 8.75 10.58
C ASP A 55 7.75 10.21 10.32
N PHE A 56 6.75 10.69 11.07
CA PHE A 56 6.24 12.06 10.96
C PHE A 56 7.12 13.12 11.64
N THR A 57 8.25 12.74 12.24
CA THR A 57 9.23 13.71 12.74
C THR A 57 10.09 14.31 11.62
N GLN A 58 10.10 13.68 10.44
CA GLN A 58 10.78 14.16 9.24
C GLN A 58 9.94 15.19 8.48
N GLN A 59 10.59 16.11 7.75
CA GLN A 59 9.91 17.18 7.03
C GLN A 59 10.46 17.33 5.58
N PRO A 60 9.72 16.87 4.55
CA PRO A 60 8.45 16.13 4.62
C PRO A 60 8.64 14.67 5.10
N PRO A 61 7.62 14.03 5.69
CA PRO A 61 7.66 12.60 5.98
C PRO A 61 7.80 11.78 4.69
N ALA A 62 8.82 10.94 4.62
CA ALA A 62 9.10 10.11 3.46
C ALA A 62 9.71 8.76 3.88
N GLN A 63 9.62 7.78 2.98
CA GLN A 63 10.31 6.50 3.13
C GLN A 63 10.64 5.89 1.77
N GLU A 64 11.70 5.07 1.74
CA GLU A 64 12.01 4.20 0.60
C GLU A 64 11.28 2.86 0.77
N LEU A 65 10.56 2.45 -0.26
CA LEU A 65 9.92 1.15 -0.35
C LEU A 65 10.64 0.28 -1.37
N ILE A 66 10.71 -1.01 -1.08
CA ILE A 66 11.17 -2.03 -2.04
C ILE A 66 9.95 -2.88 -2.37
N ALA A 67 9.58 -2.92 -3.65
CA ALA A 67 8.55 -3.83 -4.13
C ALA A 67 9.18 -4.85 -5.08
N ARG A 68 8.74 -6.10 -4.96
CA ARG A 68 9.13 -7.18 -5.85
C ARG A 68 7.94 -7.51 -6.75
N ASP A 69 8.17 -7.56 -8.06
CA ASP A 69 7.12 -7.92 -9.02
C ASP A 69 6.94 -9.45 -9.15
N LEU A 70 6.09 -9.89 -10.08
CA LEU A 70 5.80 -11.32 -10.32
C LEU A 70 6.97 -12.09 -10.97
N HIS A 71 8.00 -11.39 -11.47
CA HIS A 71 9.20 -11.96 -12.07
C HIS A 71 10.42 -11.88 -11.13
N ASP A 72 10.16 -11.68 -9.83
CA ASP A 72 11.17 -11.50 -8.78
C ASP A 72 12.10 -10.28 -8.99
N VAL A 73 11.68 -9.29 -9.79
CA VAL A 73 12.43 -8.06 -10.00
C VAL A 73 12.10 -7.08 -8.88
N GLU A 74 13.12 -6.65 -8.14
CA GLU A 74 12.99 -5.64 -7.10
C GLU A 74 13.12 -4.23 -7.68
N SER A 75 12.21 -3.35 -7.28
CA SER A 75 12.21 -1.94 -7.63
C SER A 75 12.07 -1.07 -6.39
N LYS A 76 12.86 -0.01 -6.35
CA LYS A 76 12.85 0.97 -5.26
C LYS A 76 11.93 2.13 -5.61
N PHE A 77 11.08 2.51 -4.66
CA PHE A 77 10.15 3.63 -4.80
C PHE A 77 10.31 4.58 -3.61
N GLY A 78 10.51 5.86 -3.90
CA GLY A 78 10.39 6.90 -2.88
C GLY A 78 8.92 7.26 -2.69
N THR A 79 8.46 7.30 -1.44
CA THR A 79 7.12 7.78 -1.09
C THR A 79 7.22 8.98 -0.17
N SER A 80 6.41 10.02 -0.43
CA SER A 80 6.27 11.20 0.41
C SER A 80 4.81 11.37 0.83
N PHE A 81 4.60 11.85 2.05
CA PHE A 81 3.29 12.32 2.47
C PHE A 81 3.18 13.83 2.25
N GLU A 82 2.21 14.22 1.42
CA GLU A 82 1.94 15.62 1.10
C GLU A 82 0.48 15.96 1.38
N VAL A 83 0.24 17.01 2.17
CA VAL A 83 -1.10 17.56 2.36
C VAL A 83 -1.44 18.43 1.15
N ARG A 84 -2.33 17.93 0.28
CA ARG A 84 -2.90 18.76 -0.79
C ARG A 84 -4.13 19.50 -0.29
N ARG A 85 -4.13 20.83 -0.38
CA ARG A 85 -5.35 21.63 -0.19
C ARG A 85 -6.32 21.29 -1.32
N ARG A 86 -7.59 21.06 -0.99
CA ARG A 86 -8.65 21.13 -1.99
C ARG A 86 -8.92 22.62 -2.22
N GLU A 87 -8.67 23.09 -3.43
CA GLU A 87 -9.19 24.36 -3.91
C GLU A 87 -10.69 24.25 -4.20
#